data_AF-A0A8H3X637-F1
#
_entry.id   AF-A0A8H3X637-F1
#
_cell.length_a   1.000
_cell.length_b   1.000
_cell.length_c   1.000
_cell.angle_alpha   90.00
_cell.angle_beta   90.00
_cell.angle_gamma   90.00
#
_symmetry.space_group_name_H-M   'P 1'
#
loop_
_entity.id
_entity.type
_entity.pdbx_description
1 polymer ?
#
loop_
_entity_poly.entity_id
_entity_poly.type
_entity_poly.pdbx_seq_one_letter_code
_entity_poly.pdbx_strand_id
1 'polypeptide(L)'
;MELQNGQTKHLGVTPPIAVTYPTPREIEVTDSLVQELTAQGTFESEEESKRREVVLGKLDKLVKEFVYNVSREKKKLPEADAKEAGGKIFTFGSYRLGVHGAGTDIDTLCVVPRHVTREDFFDEMYRILKNLSEVNELTCVTDAYVPVIKLRFQDIPIDLIFARLELPKVPDELELRENTLLKNLDETCIRSLNGSRVTDEILRLVPSIPAFRTSLRCIKLWAKRRAIYSNVMGFFGGVAWAMLVARICQLYPNAIAGAIVSRFFRIMHQWKWPQPVLLKPIEDGPLQVRVWNPKIYHGDRFHLMPIITPAYPSMCATHNVTQSTKKIIEREFERAAEIADHVMVGSGKWADLFEKHDFFIRYRYYLQIIVSSDSSERQLKWSGMVESRIRHLISKLESVENLELAHPFVKGFDKIHHCTNDQMATDVMHGIFDSTSVTDKNTELSQNNTDAVTVRVIYTTTFYVGLDISRRDPGTKAPRQLNISWPTQEFIKLVKVWDKYDEKSMGIHIKHVKRYY
;
A
#
# COMPACT_ATOMS: atom_id res chain seq x y z
N MET A 1 -32.81 22.86 8.34
CA MET A 1 -33.29 22.43 9.67
C MET A 1 -32.20 22.72 10.68
N GLU A 2 -32.36 23.84 11.39
CA GLU A 2 -31.58 24.16 12.57
C GLU A 2 -31.99 23.20 13.69
N LEU A 3 -31.02 22.48 14.26
CA LEU A 3 -31.20 21.73 15.50
C LEU A 3 -30.60 22.54 16.64
N GLN A 4 -31.40 22.72 17.68
CA GLN A 4 -31.08 23.36 18.94
C GLN A 4 -29.91 22.65 19.64
N ASN A 5 -28.72 23.23 19.54
CA ASN A 5 -27.69 23.36 20.58
C ASN A 5 -26.47 24.01 19.92
N GLY A 6 -25.99 25.12 20.47
CA GLY A 6 -24.90 25.95 19.94
C GLY A 6 -23.51 25.32 19.87
N GLN A 7 -23.40 24.06 19.43
CA GLN A 7 -22.14 23.46 19.02
C GLN A 7 -21.83 23.92 17.59
N THR A 8 -20.82 24.75 17.43
CA THR A 8 -20.18 24.97 16.12
C THR A 8 -19.85 23.62 15.50
N LYS A 9 -20.56 23.29 14.41
CA LYS A 9 -20.37 22.06 13.64
C LYS A 9 -18.95 22.08 13.06
N HIS A 10 -18.08 21.24 13.60
CA HIS A 10 -16.71 21.04 13.12
C HIS A 10 -16.55 19.62 12.57
N LEU A 11 -15.53 19.42 11.73
CA LEU A 11 -15.18 18.09 11.24
C LEU A 11 -14.26 17.39 12.25
N GLY A 12 -14.45 16.08 12.41
CA GLY A 12 -13.65 15.26 13.34
C GLY A 12 -14.38 14.85 14.60
N VAL A 13 -13.67 14.13 15.48
CA VAL A 13 -14.19 13.63 16.76
C VAL A 13 -13.85 14.55 17.96
N THR A 14 -13.13 15.65 17.71
CA THR A 14 -12.81 16.68 18.71
C THR A 14 -12.87 18.06 18.08
N PRO A 15 -13.08 19.13 18.88
CA PRO A 15 -12.94 20.51 18.42
C PRO A 15 -11.57 20.78 17.78
N PRO A 16 -11.48 21.77 16.86
CA PRO A 16 -10.21 22.19 16.28
C PRO A 16 -9.29 22.77 17.36
N ILE A 17 -7.97 22.56 17.23
CA ILE A 17 -6.97 23.16 18.13
C ILE A 17 -6.83 24.65 17.84
N ALA A 18 -6.85 25.04 16.56
CA ALA A 18 -6.84 26.45 16.17
C ALA A 18 -7.62 26.66 14.87
N VAL A 19 -8.35 27.77 14.81
CA VAL A 19 -9.09 28.23 13.61
C VAL A 19 -8.47 29.48 12.99
N THR A 20 -7.24 29.83 13.38
CA THR A 20 -6.51 30.97 12.84
C THR A 20 -6.20 30.76 11.37
N TYR A 21 -6.32 31.83 10.59
CA TYR A 21 -5.88 31.86 9.20
C TYR A 21 -4.34 31.87 9.11
N PRO A 22 -3.77 31.53 7.94
CA PRO A 22 -2.33 31.46 7.76
C PRO A 22 -1.64 32.80 7.99
N THR A 23 -0.48 32.74 8.63
CA THR A 23 0.45 33.88 8.75
C THR A 23 1.26 34.07 7.46
N PRO A 24 1.86 35.26 7.21
CA PRO A 24 2.75 35.48 6.07
C PRO A 24 3.90 34.46 6.01
N ARG A 25 4.46 34.09 7.16
CA ARG A 25 5.51 33.07 7.25
C ARG A 25 5.03 31.70 6.81
N GLU A 26 3.83 31.29 7.21
CA GLU A 26 3.26 30.00 6.79
C GLU A 26 2.96 29.97 5.28
N ILE A 27 2.67 31.11 4.66
CA ILE A 27 2.52 31.25 3.21
C ILE A 27 3.86 31.02 2.52
N GLU A 28 4.93 31.72 2.92
CA GLU A 28 6.29 31.50 2.38
C GLU A 28 6.76 30.04 2.53
N VAL A 29 6.51 29.44 3.70
CA VAL A 29 6.84 28.05 3.99
C VAL A 29 6.04 27.09 3.09
N THR A 30 4.80 27.43 2.76
CA THR A 30 3.96 26.66 1.84
C THR A 30 4.44 26.79 0.39
N ASP A 31 4.82 27.99 -0.04
CA ASP A 31 5.30 28.23 -1.41
C ASP A 31 6.61 27.47 -1.66
N SER A 32 7.55 27.55 -0.72
CA SER A 32 8.80 26.77 -0.78
C SER A 32 8.55 25.25 -0.75
N LEU A 33 7.52 24.78 -0.03
CA LEU A 33 7.13 23.36 -0.06
C LEU A 33 6.65 22.97 -1.45
N VAL A 34 5.79 23.76 -2.08
CA VAL A 34 5.26 23.47 -3.41
C VAL A 34 6.38 23.46 -4.46
N GLN A 35 7.33 24.40 -4.37
CA GLN A 35 8.51 24.43 -5.23
C GLN A 35 9.34 23.15 -5.09
N GLU A 36 9.63 22.72 -3.85
CA GLU A 36 10.38 21.49 -3.62
C GLU A 36 9.62 20.24 -4.11
N LEU A 37 8.31 20.16 -3.85
CA LEU A 37 7.48 19.04 -4.34
C LEU A 37 7.46 18.96 -5.88
N THR A 38 7.52 20.12 -6.55
CA THR A 38 7.62 20.21 -8.00
C THR A 38 8.99 19.73 -8.48
N ALA A 39 10.07 20.19 -7.84
CA ALA A 39 11.44 19.76 -8.15
C ALA A 39 11.63 18.26 -7.96
N GLN A 40 10.92 17.65 -7.01
CA GLN A 40 10.93 16.20 -6.74
C GLN A 40 10.03 15.39 -7.69
N GLY A 41 9.39 16.02 -8.68
CA GLY A 41 8.55 15.35 -9.69
C GLY A 41 7.28 14.72 -9.11
N THR A 42 6.72 15.30 -8.04
CA THR A 42 5.54 14.72 -7.38
C THR A 42 4.22 15.02 -8.09
N PHE A 43 4.19 16.00 -8.99
CA PHE A 43 3.01 16.37 -9.77
C PHE A 43 3.07 15.72 -11.15
N GLU A 44 1.91 15.27 -11.63
CA GLU A 44 1.73 14.73 -12.98
C GLU A 44 1.57 15.86 -14.00
N SER A 45 1.94 15.62 -15.26
CA SER A 45 1.73 16.59 -16.34
C SER A 45 0.25 16.73 -16.72
N GLU A 46 -0.15 17.85 -17.32
CA GLU A 46 -1.53 18.03 -17.77
C GLU A 46 -1.92 17.03 -18.87
N GLU A 47 -0.98 16.65 -19.74
CA GLU A 47 -1.18 15.69 -20.81
C GLU A 47 -1.45 14.29 -20.26
N GLU A 48 -0.68 13.86 -19.26
CA GLU A 48 -0.90 12.58 -18.58
C GLU A 48 -2.26 12.58 -17.86
N SER A 49 -2.61 13.67 -17.17
CA SER A 49 -3.92 13.82 -16.51
C SER A 49 -5.09 13.69 -17.49
N LYS A 50 -5.02 14.40 -18.63
CA LYS A 50 -6.05 14.31 -19.69
C LYS A 50 -6.13 12.90 -20.27
N ARG A 51 -4.99 12.22 -20.45
CA ARG A 51 -4.97 10.84 -20.94
C ARG A 51 -5.69 9.90 -19.97
N ARG A 52 -5.48 10.06 -18.65
CA ARG A 52 -6.19 9.26 -17.63
C ARG A 52 -7.70 9.46 -17.68
N GLU A 53 -8.16 10.70 -17.86
CA GLU A 53 -9.60 10.98 -18.00
C GLU A 53 -10.20 10.31 -19.24
N VAL A 54 -9.51 10.36 -20.39
CA VAL A 54 -9.93 9.69 -21.62
C VAL A 54 -9.99 8.18 -21.43
N VAL A 55 -8.96 7.58 -20.82
CA VAL A 55 -8.90 6.14 -20.55
C VAL A 55 -10.02 5.71 -19.60
N LEU A 56 -10.30 6.46 -18.54
CA LEU A 56 -11.42 6.18 -17.63
C LEU A 56 -12.77 6.28 -18.33
N GLY A 57 -12.96 7.29 -19.19
CA GLY A 57 -14.19 7.43 -19.98
C GLY A 57 -14.39 6.26 -20.97
N LYS A 58 -13.32 5.75 -21.56
CA LYS A 58 -13.37 4.51 -22.38
C LYS A 58 -13.69 3.29 -21.53
N LEU A 59 -13.01 3.13 -20.39
CA LEU A 59 -13.20 1.99 -19.49
C LEU A 59 -14.64 1.93 -18.93
N ASP A 60 -15.24 3.07 -18.59
CA ASP A 60 -16.64 3.13 -18.15
C ASP A 60 -17.61 2.61 -19.23
N LYS A 61 -17.37 2.98 -20.50
CA LYS A 61 -18.15 2.46 -21.64
C LYS A 61 -17.99 0.95 -21.81
N LEU A 62 -16.77 0.42 -21.66
CA LEU A 62 -16.51 -1.02 -21.74
C LEU A 62 -17.20 -1.78 -20.59
N VAL A 63 -17.27 -1.19 -19.40
CA VAL A 63 -18.02 -1.78 -18.28
C VAL A 63 -19.53 -1.84 -18.58
N LYS A 64 -20.10 -0.81 -19.20
CA LYS A 64 -21.51 -0.82 -19.63
C LYS A 64 -21.76 -1.85 -20.73
N GLU A 65 -20.85 -1.97 -21.69
CA GLU A 65 -20.90 -3.02 -22.72
C GLU A 65 -20.82 -4.43 -22.10
N PHE A 66 -19.90 -4.64 -21.16
CA PHE A 66 -19.78 -5.88 -20.40
C PHE A 66 -21.09 -6.26 -19.70
N VAL A 67 -21.69 -5.34 -18.95
CA VAL A 67 -22.96 -5.59 -18.24
C VAL A 67 -24.08 -5.89 -19.23
N TYR A 68 -24.15 -5.16 -20.35
CA TYR A 68 -25.13 -5.38 -21.41
C TYR A 68 -24.99 -6.78 -22.03
N ASN A 69 -23.77 -7.21 -22.41
CA ASN A 69 -23.49 -8.51 -23.00
C ASN A 69 -23.91 -9.65 -22.06
N VAL A 70 -23.52 -9.58 -20.78
CA VAL A 70 -23.93 -10.57 -19.77
C VAL A 70 -25.47 -10.60 -19.63
N SER A 71 -26.10 -9.44 -19.61
CA SER A 71 -27.57 -9.31 -19.47
C SER A 71 -28.32 -9.95 -20.64
N ARG A 72 -27.89 -9.69 -21.89
CA ARG A 72 -28.53 -10.24 -23.10
C ARG A 72 -28.16 -11.69 -23.37
N GLU A 73 -26.88 -12.02 -23.33
CA GLU A 73 -26.37 -13.29 -23.84
C GLU A 73 -26.46 -14.40 -22.82
N LYS A 74 -26.08 -14.12 -21.57
CA LYS A 74 -26.03 -15.14 -20.51
C LYS A 74 -27.32 -15.21 -19.70
N LYS A 75 -27.92 -14.04 -19.39
CA LYS A 75 -29.14 -13.97 -18.56
C LYS A 75 -30.44 -13.87 -19.36
N LYS A 76 -30.35 -13.69 -20.69
CA LYS A 76 -31.49 -13.63 -21.62
C LYS A 76 -32.54 -12.58 -21.20
N LEU A 77 -32.10 -11.46 -20.60
CA LEU A 77 -32.99 -10.37 -20.24
C LEU A 77 -33.54 -9.68 -21.51
N PRO A 78 -34.76 -9.10 -21.45
CA PRO A 78 -35.28 -8.26 -22.52
C PRO A 78 -34.31 -7.13 -22.91
N GLU A 79 -34.37 -6.70 -24.17
CA GLU A 79 -33.49 -5.66 -24.72
C GLU A 79 -33.49 -4.36 -23.91
N ALA A 80 -34.68 -3.90 -23.50
CA ALA A 80 -34.84 -2.71 -22.68
C ALA A 80 -34.18 -2.88 -21.30
N ASP A 81 -34.44 -3.99 -20.62
CA ASP A 81 -33.88 -4.27 -19.29
C ASP A 81 -32.35 -4.41 -19.32
N ALA A 82 -31.80 -5.03 -20.38
CA ALA A 82 -30.36 -5.16 -20.53
C ALA A 82 -29.67 -3.81 -20.78
N LYS A 83 -30.28 -2.91 -21.55
CA LYS A 83 -29.78 -1.54 -21.74
C LYS A 83 -29.84 -0.73 -20.45
N GLU A 84 -30.91 -0.90 -19.67
CA GLU A 84 -31.10 -0.20 -18.41
C GLU A 84 -30.34 -0.82 -17.23
N ALA A 85 -29.74 -2.00 -17.39
CA ALA A 85 -28.95 -2.66 -16.36
C ALA A 85 -27.76 -1.80 -15.89
N GLY A 86 -27.22 -0.99 -16.79
CA GLY A 86 -26.20 0.03 -16.50
C GLY A 86 -24.84 -0.57 -16.17
N GLY A 87 -24.22 -0.09 -15.08
CA GLY A 87 -22.85 -0.43 -14.71
C GLY A 87 -21.98 0.84 -14.69
N LYS A 88 -21.07 0.92 -13.72
CA LYS A 88 -20.31 2.14 -13.48
C LYS A 88 -18.93 1.83 -12.91
N ILE A 89 -17.93 2.62 -13.30
CA ILE A 89 -16.63 2.61 -12.62
C ILE A 89 -16.54 3.66 -11.51
N PHE A 90 -15.81 3.33 -10.46
CA PHE A 90 -15.41 4.26 -9.40
C PHE A 90 -13.90 4.19 -9.23
N THR A 91 -13.23 5.34 -9.22
CA THR A 91 -11.82 5.38 -8.85
C THR A 91 -11.67 5.47 -7.33
N PHE A 92 -10.57 4.95 -6.81
CA PHE A 92 -10.23 5.08 -5.39
C PHE A 92 -8.73 5.29 -5.23
N GLY A 93 -8.24 5.15 -4.00
CA GLY A 93 -6.81 5.23 -3.74
C GLY A 93 -6.21 6.60 -4.07
N SER A 94 -4.96 6.59 -4.53
CA SER A 94 -4.17 7.82 -4.67
C SER A 94 -4.65 8.74 -5.81
N TYR A 95 -5.15 8.15 -6.90
CA TYR A 95 -5.67 8.90 -8.04
C TYR A 95 -6.94 9.67 -7.65
N ARG A 96 -7.92 8.99 -7.04
CA ARG A 96 -9.16 9.63 -6.58
C ARG A 96 -8.90 10.70 -5.51
N LEU A 97 -7.93 10.49 -4.62
CA LEU A 97 -7.50 11.51 -3.65
C LEU A 97 -6.82 12.72 -4.32
N GLY A 98 -6.37 12.61 -5.57
CA GLY A 98 -5.65 13.66 -6.30
C GLY A 98 -4.22 13.86 -5.80
N VAL A 99 -3.58 12.80 -5.31
CA VAL A 99 -2.20 12.79 -4.76
C VAL A 99 -1.31 11.73 -5.42
N HIS A 100 -1.72 11.24 -6.57
CA HIS A 100 -0.95 10.36 -7.44
C HIS A 100 0.18 11.12 -8.14
N GLY A 101 1.21 10.40 -8.56
CA GLY A 101 2.36 10.95 -9.28
C GLY A 101 2.46 10.39 -10.69
N ALA A 102 3.42 10.87 -11.47
CA ALA A 102 3.68 10.33 -12.80
C ALA A 102 3.93 8.81 -12.75
N GLY A 103 3.35 8.07 -13.70
CA GLY A 103 3.51 6.62 -13.83
C GLY A 103 2.86 5.76 -12.75
N THR A 104 2.10 6.32 -11.79
CA THR A 104 1.34 5.49 -10.84
C THR A 104 0.11 4.88 -11.49
N ASP A 105 -0.36 3.77 -10.92
CA ASP A 105 -1.58 3.07 -11.28
C ASP A 105 -2.87 3.85 -10.96
N ILE A 106 -3.96 3.47 -11.63
CA ILE A 106 -5.32 3.88 -11.27
C ILE A 106 -6.07 2.69 -10.67
N ASP A 107 -6.28 2.78 -9.35
CA ASP A 107 -7.19 1.92 -8.61
C ASP A 107 -8.64 2.16 -9.06
N THR A 108 -9.24 1.17 -9.73
CA THR A 108 -10.58 1.28 -10.34
C THR A 108 -11.49 0.14 -9.89
N LEU A 109 -12.71 0.48 -9.48
CA LEU A 109 -13.75 -0.45 -9.08
C LEU A 109 -14.85 -0.48 -10.15
N CYS A 110 -15.10 -1.67 -10.71
CA CYS A 110 -16.25 -1.98 -11.56
C CYS A 110 -17.44 -2.37 -10.68
N VAL A 111 -18.52 -1.59 -10.72
CA VAL A 111 -19.76 -1.83 -9.98
C VAL A 111 -20.87 -2.27 -10.93
N VAL A 112 -21.47 -3.42 -10.64
CA VAL A 112 -22.45 -4.07 -11.51
C VAL A 112 -23.72 -4.50 -10.78
N PRO A 113 -24.84 -4.71 -11.50
CA PRO A 113 -26.09 -5.20 -10.92
C PRO A 113 -26.01 -6.68 -10.51
N ARG A 114 -26.99 -7.11 -9.70
CA ARG A 114 -27.02 -8.42 -8.99
C ARG A 114 -26.92 -9.65 -9.89
N HIS A 115 -27.31 -9.55 -11.16
CA HIS A 115 -27.28 -10.68 -12.09
C HIS A 115 -25.90 -10.90 -12.72
N VAL A 116 -24.99 -9.93 -12.65
CA VAL A 116 -23.62 -10.05 -13.20
C VAL A 116 -22.71 -10.61 -12.12
N THR A 117 -22.00 -11.70 -12.44
CA THR A 117 -21.19 -12.44 -11.46
C THR A 117 -19.70 -12.11 -11.55
N ARG A 118 -18.92 -12.54 -10.56
CA ARG A 118 -17.45 -12.37 -10.58
C ARG A 118 -16.82 -13.25 -11.66
N GLU A 119 -17.40 -14.41 -11.90
CA GLU A 119 -17.03 -15.31 -12.99
C GLU A 119 -17.23 -14.61 -14.34
N ASP A 120 -18.35 -13.89 -14.52
CA ASP A 120 -18.59 -13.09 -15.73
C ASP A 120 -17.53 -11.99 -15.90
N PHE A 121 -17.08 -11.37 -14.81
CA PHE A 121 -16.03 -10.36 -14.85
C PHE A 121 -14.67 -10.93 -15.31
N PHE A 122 -14.26 -12.09 -14.80
CA PHE A 122 -12.99 -12.71 -15.24
C PHE A 122 -13.08 -13.40 -16.60
N ASP A 123 -14.28 -13.60 -17.14
CA ASP A 123 -14.52 -14.19 -18.45
C ASP A 123 -14.80 -13.11 -19.52
N GLU A 124 -15.97 -12.48 -19.46
CA GLU A 124 -16.46 -11.57 -20.50
C GLU A 124 -15.74 -10.20 -20.47
N MET A 125 -15.58 -9.57 -19.30
CA MET A 125 -14.84 -8.30 -19.23
C MET A 125 -13.37 -8.50 -19.63
N TYR A 126 -12.75 -9.62 -19.21
CA TYR A 126 -11.40 -9.97 -19.65
C TYR A 126 -11.32 -10.14 -21.18
N ARG A 127 -12.29 -10.83 -21.79
CA ARG A 127 -12.37 -11.02 -23.25
C ARG A 127 -12.51 -9.69 -23.99
N ILE A 128 -13.37 -8.80 -23.52
CA ILE A 128 -13.54 -7.45 -24.07
C ILE A 128 -12.20 -6.70 -24.03
N LEU A 129 -11.55 -6.66 -22.86
CA LEU A 129 -10.25 -5.98 -22.69
C LEU A 129 -9.15 -6.57 -23.57
N LYS A 130 -9.09 -7.91 -23.67
CA LYS A 130 -8.07 -8.62 -24.46
C LYS A 130 -8.16 -8.33 -25.97
N ASN A 131 -9.36 -8.01 -26.46
CA ASN A 131 -9.59 -7.75 -27.88
C ASN A 131 -9.29 -6.29 -28.29
N LEU A 132 -8.94 -5.42 -27.35
CA LEU A 132 -8.60 -4.03 -27.62
C LEU A 132 -7.10 -3.90 -27.89
N SER A 133 -6.74 -3.36 -29.06
CA SER A 133 -5.34 -3.10 -29.43
C SER A 133 -4.65 -2.07 -28.51
N GLU A 134 -5.43 -1.26 -27.81
CA GLU A 134 -4.96 -0.24 -26.87
C GLU A 134 -4.62 -0.79 -25.47
N VAL A 135 -4.91 -2.07 -25.21
CA VAL A 135 -4.66 -2.75 -23.93
C VAL A 135 -3.48 -3.72 -24.07
N ASN A 136 -2.52 -3.62 -23.15
CA ASN A 136 -1.42 -4.55 -23.02
C ASN A 136 -1.18 -4.91 -21.54
N GLU A 137 -0.22 -5.79 -21.25
CA GLU A 137 0.09 -6.27 -19.88
C GLU A 137 -1.14 -6.82 -19.10
N LEU A 138 -2.14 -7.35 -19.83
CA LEU A 138 -3.38 -7.82 -19.24
C LEU A 138 -3.16 -9.14 -18.47
N THR A 139 -3.43 -9.10 -17.17
CA THR A 139 -3.25 -10.25 -16.25
C THR A 139 -4.40 -10.33 -15.25
N CYS A 140 -4.77 -11.56 -14.84
CA CYS A 140 -5.78 -11.79 -13.82
C CYS A 140 -5.16 -12.38 -12.56
N VAL A 141 -5.57 -11.86 -11.40
CA VAL A 141 -5.20 -12.41 -10.10
C VAL A 141 -6.50 -12.71 -9.33
N THR A 142 -6.98 -13.95 -9.48
CA THR A 142 -8.24 -14.42 -8.89
C THR A 142 -8.12 -14.80 -7.42
N ASP A 143 -6.93 -15.25 -7.00
CA ASP A 143 -6.71 -15.84 -5.66
C ASP A 143 -6.21 -14.81 -4.63
N ALA A 144 -6.26 -13.52 -4.98
CA ALA A 144 -5.87 -12.43 -4.07
C ALA A 144 -6.95 -12.14 -3.03
N TYR A 145 -6.56 -11.42 -1.97
CA TYR A 145 -7.50 -10.96 -0.93
C TYR A 145 -8.66 -10.14 -1.49
N VAL A 146 -8.38 -9.36 -2.55
CA VAL A 146 -9.36 -8.74 -3.45
C VAL A 146 -8.95 -9.14 -4.86
N PRO A 147 -9.74 -9.97 -5.56
CA PRO A 147 -9.48 -10.37 -6.94
C PRO A 147 -9.42 -9.16 -7.89
N VAL A 148 -8.46 -9.16 -8.81
CA VAL A 148 -8.15 -8.00 -9.66
C VAL A 148 -7.77 -8.41 -11.08
N ILE A 149 -8.17 -7.61 -12.06
CA ILE A 149 -7.60 -7.60 -13.42
C ILE A 149 -6.62 -6.44 -13.49
N LYS A 150 -5.35 -6.72 -13.77
CA LYS A 150 -4.33 -5.70 -14.01
C LYS A 150 -4.12 -5.53 -15.50
N LEU A 151 -4.03 -4.30 -15.96
CA LEU A 151 -3.84 -3.98 -17.36
C LEU A 151 -3.08 -2.66 -17.52
N ARG A 152 -2.50 -2.46 -18.70
CA ARG A 152 -2.02 -1.16 -19.15
C ARG A 152 -2.87 -0.74 -20.34
N PHE A 153 -3.64 0.33 -20.19
CA PHE A 153 -4.54 0.85 -21.21
C PHE A 153 -4.02 2.22 -21.68
N GLN A 154 -3.61 2.33 -22.94
CA GLN A 154 -2.94 3.52 -23.49
C GLN A 154 -1.78 4.00 -22.61
N ASP A 155 -0.90 3.07 -22.25
CA ASP A 155 0.27 3.24 -21.37
C ASP A 155 -0.01 3.53 -19.89
N ILE A 156 -1.28 3.63 -19.50
CA ILE A 156 -1.68 3.87 -18.10
C ILE A 156 -1.94 2.52 -17.39
N PRO A 157 -1.22 2.21 -16.30
CA PRO A 157 -1.52 1.04 -15.47
C PRO A 157 -2.86 1.22 -14.75
N ILE A 158 -3.70 0.19 -14.77
CA ILE A 158 -5.00 0.14 -14.12
C ILE A 158 -5.10 -1.18 -13.34
N ASP A 159 -5.51 -1.07 -12.08
CA ASP A 159 -5.92 -2.21 -11.26
C ASP A 159 -7.45 -2.18 -11.18
N LEU A 160 -8.12 -3.06 -11.92
CA LEU A 160 -9.58 -3.15 -12.03
C LEU A 160 -10.13 -4.24 -11.12
N ILE A 161 -10.81 -3.85 -10.06
CA ILE A 161 -11.49 -4.75 -9.11
C ILE A 161 -13.00 -4.76 -9.34
N PHE A 162 -13.67 -5.77 -8.80
CA PHE A 162 -15.09 -6.02 -9.03
C PHE A 162 -15.92 -5.94 -7.74
N ALA A 163 -17.09 -5.32 -7.83
CA ALA A 163 -18.15 -5.46 -6.84
C ALA A 163 -19.53 -5.57 -7.50
N ARG A 164 -20.32 -6.52 -7.01
CA ARG A 164 -21.71 -6.70 -7.37
C ARG A 164 -22.60 -6.13 -6.28
N LEU A 165 -23.56 -5.28 -6.64
CA LEU A 165 -24.57 -4.78 -5.71
C LEU A 165 -25.84 -5.63 -5.78
N GLU A 166 -26.58 -5.69 -4.68
CA GLU A 166 -27.91 -6.31 -4.65
C GLU A 166 -28.98 -5.35 -5.21
N LEU A 167 -28.73 -4.84 -6.43
CA LEU A 167 -29.58 -3.94 -7.17
C LEU A 167 -29.84 -4.51 -8.57
N PRO A 168 -31.05 -4.35 -9.14
CA PRO A 168 -31.33 -4.80 -10.50
C PRO A 168 -30.63 -3.96 -11.58
N LYS A 169 -30.31 -2.70 -11.26
CA LYS A 169 -29.71 -1.72 -12.18
C LYS A 169 -28.66 -0.89 -11.43
N VAL A 170 -27.63 -0.45 -12.12
CA VAL A 170 -26.60 0.46 -11.60
C VAL A 170 -26.60 1.75 -12.43
N PRO A 171 -27.26 2.83 -11.96
CA PRO A 171 -27.36 4.09 -12.69
C PRO A 171 -26.08 4.93 -12.59
N ASP A 172 -25.92 5.88 -13.52
CA ASP A 172 -24.76 6.77 -13.60
C ASP A 172 -24.64 7.71 -12.40
N GLU A 173 -25.75 8.05 -11.75
CA GLU A 173 -25.82 8.91 -10.57
C GLU A 173 -25.53 8.16 -9.26
N LEU A 174 -25.35 6.83 -9.29
CA LEU A 174 -25.13 6.04 -8.08
C LEU A 174 -23.90 6.55 -7.30
N GLU A 175 -24.09 6.80 -6.01
CA GLU A 175 -23.02 7.03 -5.05
C GLU A 175 -22.91 5.86 -4.07
N LEU A 176 -21.69 5.47 -3.70
CA LEU A 176 -21.45 4.35 -2.79
C LEU A 176 -21.55 4.72 -1.30
N ARG A 177 -22.20 5.84 -0.97
CA ARG A 177 -22.19 6.41 0.38
C ARG A 177 -22.99 5.58 1.39
N GLU A 178 -24.14 5.07 0.99
CA GLU A 178 -25.08 4.47 1.94
C GLU A 178 -24.63 3.09 2.43
N ASN A 179 -24.74 2.85 3.74
CA ASN A 179 -24.40 1.54 4.34
C ASN A 179 -25.38 0.43 3.92
N THR A 180 -26.58 0.79 3.47
CA THR A 180 -27.61 -0.12 2.94
C THR A 180 -27.14 -0.90 1.71
N LEU A 181 -26.26 -0.31 0.89
CA LEU A 181 -25.68 -0.94 -0.30
C LEU A 181 -24.83 -2.17 0.03
N LEU A 182 -24.39 -2.33 1.29
CA LEU A 182 -23.58 -3.47 1.73
C LEU A 182 -24.43 -4.69 2.14
N LYS A 183 -25.76 -4.56 2.20
CA LYS A 183 -26.66 -5.67 2.57
C LYS A 183 -26.58 -6.80 1.57
N ASN A 184 -26.53 -8.03 2.08
CA ASN A 184 -26.51 -9.28 1.31
C ASN A 184 -25.33 -9.44 0.35
N LEU A 185 -24.26 -8.66 0.53
CA LEU A 185 -23.03 -8.81 -0.25
C LEU A 185 -22.10 -9.84 0.39
N ASP A 186 -21.35 -10.56 -0.45
CA ASP A 186 -20.23 -11.38 0.03
C ASP A 186 -19.09 -10.51 0.54
N GLU A 187 -18.26 -11.07 1.43
CA GLU A 187 -17.15 -10.35 2.05
C GLU A 187 -16.19 -9.72 1.05
N THR A 188 -15.95 -10.37 -0.10
CA THR A 188 -15.04 -9.86 -1.12
C THR A 188 -15.62 -8.64 -1.81
N CYS A 189 -16.92 -8.62 -2.12
CA CYS A 189 -17.58 -7.41 -2.63
C CYS A 189 -17.56 -6.25 -1.60
N ILE A 190 -17.77 -6.54 -0.30
CA ILE A 190 -17.66 -5.52 0.76
C ILE A 190 -16.25 -4.94 0.80
N ARG A 191 -15.21 -5.79 0.72
CA ARG A 191 -13.80 -5.35 0.68
C ARG A 191 -13.52 -4.49 -0.56
N SER A 192 -14.01 -4.89 -1.74
CA SER A 192 -13.85 -4.11 -2.98
C SER A 192 -14.49 -2.72 -2.88
N LEU A 193 -15.70 -2.62 -2.33
CA LEU A 193 -16.42 -1.35 -2.15
C LEU A 193 -15.75 -0.43 -1.14
N ASN A 194 -15.12 -0.98 -0.11
CA ASN A 194 -14.51 -0.21 0.97
C ASN A 194 -13.39 0.71 0.48
N GLY A 195 -12.66 0.35 -0.58
CA GLY A 195 -11.64 1.23 -1.18
C GLY A 195 -12.22 2.58 -1.57
N SER A 196 -13.24 2.58 -2.44
CA SER A 196 -13.93 3.81 -2.90
C SER A 196 -14.63 4.53 -1.76
N ARG A 197 -15.33 3.79 -0.88
CA ARG A 197 -16.07 4.37 0.25
C ARG A 197 -15.15 5.12 1.21
N VAL A 198 -14.01 4.53 1.57
CA VAL A 198 -13.03 5.16 2.47
C VAL A 198 -12.42 6.40 1.83
N THR A 199 -12.03 6.33 0.56
CA THR A 199 -11.45 7.47 -0.15
C THR A 199 -12.41 8.66 -0.21
N ASP A 200 -13.67 8.43 -0.59
CA ASP A 200 -14.66 9.51 -0.66
C ASP A 200 -15.01 10.06 0.73
N GLU A 201 -15.08 9.20 1.77
CA GLU A 201 -15.28 9.67 3.14
C GLU A 201 -14.13 10.56 3.63
N ILE A 202 -12.86 10.22 3.31
CA ILE A 202 -11.72 11.09 3.65
C ILE A 202 -11.89 12.48 3.02
N LEU A 203 -12.27 12.56 1.74
CA LEU A 203 -12.46 13.83 1.04
C LEU A 203 -13.62 14.66 1.62
N ARG A 204 -14.68 14.01 2.11
CA ARG A 204 -15.79 14.68 2.82
C ARG A 204 -15.42 15.16 4.22
N LEU A 205 -14.41 14.56 4.83
CA LEU A 205 -14.00 14.78 6.23
C LEU A 205 -12.83 15.75 6.38
N VAL A 206 -12.35 16.36 5.29
CA VAL A 206 -11.34 17.42 5.32
C VAL A 206 -11.95 18.79 5.02
N PRO A 207 -11.58 19.85 5.76
CA PRO A 207 -12.12 21.19 5.55
C PRO A 207 -11.59 21.89 4.29
N SER A 208 -10.36 21.55 3.87
CA SER A 208 -9.74 22.08 2.64
C SER A 208 -9.08 20.96 1.86
N ILE A 209 -9.68 20.57 0.74
CA ILE A 209 -9.13 19.55 -0.17
C ILE A 209 -7.76 19.97 -0.74
N PRO A 210 -7.54 21.23 -1.17
CA PRO A 210 -6.21 21.65 -1.65
C PRO A 210 -5.12 21.52 -0.59
N ALA A 211 -5.37 22.00 0.64
CA ALA A 211 -4.39 21.89 1.73
C ALA A 211 -4.09 20.42 2.04
N PHE A 212 -5.13 19.59 2.15
CA PHE A 212 -5.01 18.15 2.35
C PHE A 212 -4.15 17.47 1.27
N ARG A 213 -4.41 17.75 -0.02
CA ARG A 213 -3.69 17.13 -1.14
C ARG A 213 -2.21 17.48 -1.13
N THR A 214 -1.87 18.76 -0.98
CA THR A 214 -0.47 19.20 -0.96
C THR A 214 0.29 18.64 0.24
N SER A 215 -0.32 18.66 1.44
CA SER A 215 0.29 18.05 2.62
C SER A 215 0.45 16.53 2.47
N LEU A 216 -0.54 15.82 1.92
CA LEU A 216 -0.45 14.39 1.71
C LEU A 216 0.60 14.01 0.66
N ARG A 217 0.81 14.83 -0.40
CA ARG A 217 1.93 14.65 -1.34
C ARG A 217 3.28 14.72 -0.63
N CYS A 218 3.47 15.72 0.24
CA CYS A 218 4.66 15.85 1.10
C CYS A 218 4.87 14.61 1.98
N ILE A 219 3.85 14.20 2.75
CA ILE A 219 3.96 13.05 3.66
C ILE A 219 4.22 11.75 2.90
N LYS A 220 3.61 11.54 1.72
CA LYS A 220 3.88 10.36 0.89
C LYS A 220 5.32 10.35 0.37
N LEU A 221 5.84 11.48 -0.10
CA LEU A 221 7.22 11.58 -0.57
C LEU A 221 8.19 11.31 0.58
N TRP A 222 8.01 11.97 1.72
CA TRP A 222 8.79 11.76 2.93
C TRP A 222 8.77 10.28 3.35
N ALA A 223 7.60 9.68 3.55
CA ALA A 223 7.50 8.30 4.02
C ALA A 223 8.15 7.29 3.05
N LYS A 224 8.08 7.53 1.74
CA LYS A 224 8.79 6.73 0.72
C LYS A 224 10.31 6.92 0.82
N ARG A 225 10.78 8.17 0.88
CA ARG A 225 12.22 8.51 0.99
C ARG A 225 12.84 7.95 2.26
N ARG A 226 12.09 7.90 3.35
CA ARG A 226 12.49 7.38 4.66
C ARG A 226 12.25 5.88 4.86
N ALA A 227 11.78 5.17 3.83
CA ALA A 227 11.50 3.74 3.86
C ALA A 227 10.55 3.31 4.99
N ILE A 228 9.47 4.06 5.19
CA ILE A 228 8.38 3.77 6.15
C ILE A 228 7.00 3.75 5.46
N TYR A 229 6.98 3.41 4.17
CA TYR A 229 5.77 3.30 3.34
C TYR A 229 5.64 1.87 2.81
N SER A 230 5.01 0.98 3.58
CA SER A 230 4.67 -0.40 3.17
C SER A 230 3.80 -1.10 4.22
N ASN A 231 2.51 -1.29 3.94
CA ASN A 231 1.59 -1.99 4.87
C ASN A 231 1.96 -3.47 5.05
N VAL A 232 2.46 -4.12 4.00
CA VAL A 232 2.84 -5.54 4.04
C VAL A 232 4.06 -5.76 4.94
N MET A 233 5.00 -4.82 4.95
CA MET A 233 6.19 -4.85 5.81
C MET A 233 5.96 -4.25 7.21
N GLY A 234 4.70 -4.00 7.60
CA GLY A 234 4.36 -3.50 8.93
C GLY A 234 4.56 -2.00 9.15
N PHE A 235 4.71 -1.22 8.08
CA PHE A 235 4.64 0.24 8.12
C PHE A 235 3.26 0.74 7.68
N PHE A 236 3.08 2.05 7.53
CA PHE A 236 1.82 2.62 7.08
C PHE A 236 1.68 2.55 5.56
N GLY A 237 0.50 2.13 5.10
CA GLY A 237 0.10 2.22 3.68
C GLY A 237 -0.46 3.60 3.33
N GLY A 238 -0.79 3.79 2.04
CA GLY A 238 -1.26 5.09 1.52
C GLY A 238 -2.51 5.64 2.21
N VAL A 239 -3.49 4.78 2.50
CA VAL A 239 -4.73 5.18 3.16
C VAL A 239 -4.51 5.57 4.62
N ALA A 240 -3.59 4.90 5.32
CA ALA A 240 -3.23 5.26 6.70
C ALA A 240 -2.60 6.65 6.75
N TRP A 241 -1.64 6.95 5.87
CA TRP A 241 -1.07 8.29 5.74
C TRP A 241 -2.11 9.35 5.40
N ALA A 242 -3.04 9.05 4.47
CA ALA A 242 -4.13 9.96 4.14
C ALA A 242 -5.01 10.28 5.35
N MET A 243 -5.36 9.28 6.17
CA MET A 243 -6.16 9.50 7.37
C MET A 243 -5.42 10.31 8.44
N LEU A 244 -4.11 10.11 8.62
CA LEU A 244 -3.34 10.95 9.54
C LEU A 244 -3.33 12.42 9.10
N VAL A 245 -3.07 12.68 7.81
CA VAL A 245 -3.09 14.06 7.27
C VAL A 245 -4.49 14.67 7.40
N ALA A 246 -5.53 13.91 7.04
CA ALA A 246 -6.91 14.36 7.18
C ALA A 246 -7.26 14.74 8.63
N ARG A 247 -6.77 13.97 9.61
CA ARG A 247 -6.98 14.29 11.03
C ARG A 247 -6.35 15.62 11.41
N ILE A 248 -5.16 15.93 10.91
CA ILE A 248 -4.50 17.23 11.18
C ILE A 248 -5.26 18.36 10.49
N CYS A 249 -5.76 18.16 9.27
CA CYS A 249 -6.62 19.15 8.61
C CYS A 249 -7.89 19.46 9.43
N GLN A 250 -8.52 18.45 10.05
CA GLN A 250 -9.67 18.66 10.95
C GLN A 250 -9.31 19.51 12.17
N LEU A 251 -8.12 19.32 12.73
CA LEU A 251 -7.65 20.07 13.91
C LEU A 251 -7.28 21.52 13.57
N TYR A 252 -7.02 21.83 12.30
CA TYR A 252 -6.60 23.15 11.83
C TYR A 252 -7.31 23.55 10.52
N PRO A 253 -8.62 23.83 10.57
CA PRO A 253 -9.46 23.88 9.38
C PRO A 253 -9.12 25.00 8.39
N ASN A 254 -8.53 26.10 8.87
CA ASN A 254 -8.16 27.26 8.05
C ASN A 254 -6.68 27.28 7.65
N ALA A 255 -5.91 26.24 7.98
CA ALA A 255 -4.47 26.21 7.72
C ALA A 255 -4.14 25.73 6.30
N ILE A 256 -3.00 26.20 5.79
CA ILE A 256 -2.43 25.81 4.50
C ILE A 256 -1.35 24.74 4.66
N ALA A 257 -0.89 24.19 3.53
CA ALA A 257 -0.15 22.93 3.51
C ALA A 257 1.15 22.94 4.33
N GLY A 258 1.94 24.02 4.29
CA GLY A 258 3.18 24.13 5.08
C GLY A 258 2.92 24.09 6.58
N ALA A 259 1.89 24.80 7.05
CA ALA A 259 1.45 24.77 8.44
C ALA A 259 0.91 23.39 8.85
N ILE A 260 0.12 22.75 7.99
CA ILE A 260 -0.40 21.39 8.22
C ILE A 260 0.75 20.38 8.35
N VAL A 261 1.77 20.44 7.49
CA VAL A 261 2.92 19.51 7.53
C VAL A 261 3.73 19.69 8.82
N SER A 262 4.02 20.92 9.24
CA SER A 262 4.71 21.18 10.51
C SER A 262 3.91 20.64 11.71
N ARG A 263 2.61 20.95 11.77
CA ARG A 263 1.71 20.47 12.84
C ARG A 263 1.54 18.96 12.83
N PHE A 264 1.56 18.34 11.64
CA PHE A 264 1.50 16.90 11.47
C PHE A 264 2.64 16.20 12.21
N PHE A 265 3.89 16.58 11.96
CA PHE A 265 5.02 15.89 12.59
C PHE A 265 5.03 16.09 14.10
N ARG A 266 4.80 17.32 14.57
CA ARG A 266 4.73 17.62 16.00
C ARG A 266 3.64 16.82 16.71
N ILE A 267 2.43 16.76 16.16
CA ILE A 267 1.31 16.03 16.77
C ILE A 267 1.53 14.52 16.69
N MET A 268 1.99 14.00 15.55
CA MET A 268 2.20 12.55 15.38
C MET A 268 3.35 12.01 16.24
N HIS A 269 4.40 12.81 16.45
CA HIS A 269 5.48 12.51 17.40
C HIS A 269 4.96 12.46 18.86
N GLN A 270 4.07 13.38 19.24
CA GLN A 270 3.53 13.47 20.60
C GLN A 270 2.30 12.59 20.85
N TRP A 271 1.77 11.92 19.81
CA TRP A 271 0.54 11.15 19.88
C TRP A 271 0.68 9.98 20.87
N LYS A 272 -0.32 9.81 21.74
CA LYS A 272 -0.30 8.81 22.81
C LYS A 272 -0.76 7.43 22.32
N TRP A 273 0.05 6.79 21.47
CA TRP A 273 -0.21 5.42 21.03
C TRP A 273 -0.35 4.45 22.23
N PRO A 274 -1.35 3.54 22.25
CA PRO A 274 -2.20 3.11 21.13
C PRO A 274 -3.57 3.82 21.06
N GLN A 275 -3.71 5.07 21.51
CA GLN A 275 -4.95 5.82 21.28
C GLN A 275 -5.25 5.90 19.77
N PRO A 276 -6.49 5.56 19.33
CA PRO A 276 -6.80 5.48 17.91
C PRO A 276 -6.94 6.85 17.27
N VAL A 277 -6.47 6.96 16.03
CA VAL A 277 -6.80 8.09 15.16
C VAL A 277 -8.14 7.82 14.48
N LEU A 278 -9.13 8.67 14.76
CA LEU A 278 -10.48 8.61 14.21
C LEU A 278 -10.78 9.91 13.44
N LEU A 279 -11.34 9.79 12.24
CA LEU A 279 -11.82 10.94 11.45
C LEU A 279 -13.28 11.30 11.71
N LYS A 280 -14.06 10.34 12.19
CA LYS A 280 -15.46 10.52 12.60
C LYS A 280 -15.80 9.46 13.67
N PRO A 281 -16.91 9.62 14.42
CA PRO A 281 -17.37 8.57 15.32
C PRO A 281 -17.58 7.26 14.56
N ILE A 282 -17.20 6.13 15.17
CA ILE A 282 -17.42 4.81 14.57
C ILE A 282 -18.93 4.56 14.52
N GLU A 283 -19.44 4.29 13.34
CA GLU A 283 -20.86 4.06 13.10
C GLU A 283 -21.20 2.58 13.31
N ASP A 284 -22.34 2.34 13.95
CA ASP A 284 -23.03 1.06 13.82
C ASP A 284 -23.66 0.97 12.42
N GLY A 285 -23.93 -0.25 11.97
CA GLY A 285 -24.52 -0.44 10.65
C GLY A 285 -25.39 -1.67 10.55
N PRO A 286 -26.01 -1.87 9.37
CA PRO A 286 -27.09 -2.82 9.19
C PRO A 286 -26.65 -4.28 9.16
N LEU A 287 -25.35 -4.57 9.14
CA LEU A 287 -24.79 -5.91 9.03
C LEU A 287 -24.22 -6.38 10.36
N GLN A 288 -24.28 -7.68 10.58
CA GLN A 288 -23.59 -8.38 11.67
C GLN A 288 -22.12 -8.65 11.29
N VAL A 289 -21.39 -7.59 10.95
CA VAL A 289 -19.96 -7.65 10.59
C VAL A 289 -19.10 -7.10 11.72
N ARG A 290 -17.88 -7.59 11.83
CA ARG A 290 -16.91 -7.08 12.81
C ARG A 290 -16.54 -5.63 12.47
N VAL A 291 -16.83 -4.73 13.39
CA VAL A 291 -16.33 -3.35 13.41
C VAL A 291 -15.21 -3.26 14.44
N TRP A 292 -14.15 -2.50 14.14
CA TRP A 292 -13.02 -2.35 15.06
C TRP A 292 -13.48 -1.87 16.44
N ASN A 293 -13.24 -2.69 17.45
CA ASN A 293 -13.65 -2.39 18.82
C ASN A 293 -12.74 -3.11 19.82
N PRO A 294 -11.73 -2.43 20.40
CA PRO A 294 -10.80 -3.04 21.34
C PRO A 294 -11.46 -3.43 22.66
N LYS A 295 -12.65 -2.91 23.01
CA LYS A 295 -13.35 -3.35 24.22
C LYS A 295 -13.93 -4.75 24.06
N ILE A 296 -14.43 -5.09 22.87
CA ILE A 296 -15.09 -6.36 22.57
C ILE A 296 -14.08 -7.39 22.03
N TYR A 297 -13.27 -7.03 21.04
CA TYR A 297 -12.40 -7.96 20.34
C TYR A 297 -10.98 -7.91 20.89
N HIS A 298 -10.51 -9.03 21.45
CA HIS A 298 -9.17 -9.13 22.04
C HIS A 298 -8.05 -8.80 21.04
N GLY A 299 -8.18 -9.23 19.78
CA GLY A 299 -7.19 -8.92 18.73
C GLY A 299 -7.01 -7.41 18.49
N ASP A 300 -8.09 -6.64 18.57
CA ASP A 300 -8.03 -5.18 18.35
C ASP A 300 -7.28 -4.45 19.46
N ARG A 301 -7.16 -5.04 20.67
CA ARG A 301 -6.42 -4.49 21.80
C ARG A 301 -4.90 -4.46 21.57
N PHE A 302 -4.40 -5.32 20.69
CA PHE A 302 -2.97 -5.41 20.39
C PHE A 302 -2.52 -4.52 19.25
N HIS A 303 -3.43 -3.75 18.62
CA HIS A 303 -3.04 -2.79 17.61
C HIS A 303 -2.19 -1.66 18.23
N LEU A 304 -0.94 -1.56 17.81
CA LEU A 304 0.06 -0.68 18.43
C LEU A 304 -0.09 0.80 18.04
N MET A 305 -0.52 1.06 16.81
CA MET A 305 -0.74 2.40 16.27
C MET A 305 -2.04 2.48 15.46
N PRO A 306 -3.23 2.33 16.10
CA PRO A 306 -4.47 2.13 15.38
C PRO A 306 -4.93 3.39 14.64
N ILE A 307 -5.13 3.26 13.32
CA ILE A 307 -5.69 4.29 12.45
C ILE A 307 -6.92 3.70 11.78
N ILE A 308 -8.10 4.27 12.07
CA ILE A 308 -9.37 3.60 11.81
C ILE A 308 -10.05 4.19 10.58
N THR A 309 -10.47 3.31 9.66
CA THR A 309 -11.18 3.72 8.44
C THR A 309 -12.54 4.35 8.76
N PRO A 310 -12.88 5.50 8.15
CA PRO A 310 -14.12 6.21 8.44
C PRO A 310 -15.36 5.53 7.88
N ALA A 311 -15.26 4.79 6.78
CA ALA A 311 -16.42 4.11 6.20
C ALA A 311 -16.77 2.85 7.00
N TYR A 312 -18.07 2.65 7.25
CA TYR A 312 -18.59 1.40 7.80
C TYR A 312 -18.41 0.23 6.79
N PRO A 313 -18.00 -0.96 7.26
CA PRO A 313 -17.56 -1.26 8.63
C PRO A 313 -16.13 -0.77 8.90
N SER A 314 -15.95 -0.01 9.98
CA SER A 314 -14.64 0.56 10.34
C SER A 314 -13.63 -0.53 10.72
N MET A 315 -12.42 -0.42 10.19
CA MET A 315 -11.32 -1.36 10.41
C MET A 315 -10.02 -0.61 10.73
N CYS A 316 -9.05 -1.31 11.34
CA CYS A 316 -7.72 -0.77 11.57
C CYS A 316 -6.85 -0.92 10.30
N ALA A 317 -6.45 0.19 9.69
CA ALA A 317 -5.62 0.22 8.50
C ALA A 317 -4.12 -0.08 8.78
N THR A 318 -3.76 -0.24 10.04
CA THR A 318 -2.37 -0.40 10.53
C THR A 318 -2.20 -1.61 11.44
N HIS A 319 -3.05 -2.63 11.26
CA HIS A 319 -3.00 -3.87 12.04
C HIS A 319 -1.70 -4.67 11.89
N ASN A 320 -0.88 -4.37 10.86
CA ASN A 320 0.41 -5.05 10.62
C ASN A 320 1.60 -4.41 11.35
N VAL A 321 1.41 -3.29 12.05
CA VAL A 321 2.50 -2.61 12.77
C VAL A 321 3.03 -3.51 13.88
N THR A 322 4.35 -3.69 13.92
CA THR A 322 5.07 -4.44 14.96
C THR A 322 5.74 -3.49 15.94
N GLN A 323 6.34 -4.01 17.02
CA GLN A 323 7.01 -3.15 17.99
C GLN A 323 8.23 -2.45 17.38
N SER A 324 8.94 -3.12 16.48
CA SER A 324 10.09 -2.57 15.75
C SER A 324 9.67 -1.49 14.78
N THR A 325 8.66 -1.75 13.93
CA THR A 325 8.22 -0.75 12.95
C THR A 325 7.59 0.46 13.64
N LYS A 326 6.87 0.27 14.76
CA LYS A 326 6.43 1.38 15.63
C LYS A 326 7.61 2.26 16.07
N LYS A 327 8.66 1.69 16.66
CA LYS A 327 9.84 2.45 17.10
C LYS A 327 10.50 3.22 15.94
N ILE A 328 10.55 2.63 14.74
CA ILE A 328 11.12 3.27 13.56
C ILE A 328 10.26 4.45 13.10
N ILE A 329 8.93 4.28 13.07
CA ILE A 329 7.99 5.35 12.73
C ILE A 329 8.08 6.50 13.74
N GLU A 330 8.13 6.20 15.04
CA GLU A 330 8.28 7.21 16.11
C GLU A 330 9.59 8.01 15.96
N ARG A 331 10.72 7.35 15.67
CA ARG A 331 12.01 8.02 15.40
C ARG A 331 11.97 8.91 14.16
N GLU A 332 11.30 8.48 13.10
CA GLU A 332 11.19 9.29 11.89
C GLU A 332 10.21 10.47 12.09
N PHE A 333 9.17 10.33 12.91
CA PHE A 333 8.33 11.47 13.31
C PHE A 333 9.11 12.50 14.12
N GLU A 334 9.96 12.07 15.06
CA GLU A 334 10.85 12.94 15.83
C GLU A 334 11.79 13.72 14.91
N ARG A 335 12.58 13.02 14.06
CA ARG A 335 13.46 13.65 13.08
C ARG A 335 12.72 14.67 12.20
N ALA A 336 11.55 14.28 11.70
CA ALA A 336 10.78 15.14 10.80
C ALA A 336 10.18 16.36 11.50
N ALA A 337 9.83 16.25 12.79
CA ALA A 337 9.37 17.37 13.59
C ALA A 337 10.48 18.42 13.77
N GLU A 338 11.70 17.99 14.09
CA GLU A 338 12.87 18.88 14.21
C GLU A 338 13.14 19.62 12.89
N ILE A 339 13.16 18.90 11.76
CA ILE A 339 13.38 19.51 10.44
C ILE A 339 12.27 20.50 10.10
N ALA A 340 11.01 20.14 10.35
CA ALA A 340 9.88 21.02 10.06
C ALA A 340 9.89 22.28 10.92
N ASP A 341 10.33 22.19 12.18
CA ASP A 341 10.53 23.34 13.05
C ASP A 341 11.63 24.27 12.52
N HIS A 342 12.77 23.73 12.07
CA HIS A 342 13.83 24.50 11.40
C HIS A 342 13.35 25.21 10.14
N VAL A 343 12.53 24.55 9.31
CA VAL A 343 11.93 25.18 8.13
C VAL A 343 10.98 26.32 8.55
N MET A 344 10.15 26.10 9.57
CA MET A 344 9.19 27.10 10.04
C MET A 344 9.88 28.38 10.53
N VAL A 345 11.00 28.26 11.25
CA VAL A 345 11.79 29.42 11.71
C VAL A 345 12.76 29.98 10.67
N GLY A 346 12.90 29.31 9.51
CA GLY A 346 13.72 29.77 8.39
C GLY A 346 15.19 29.39 8.45
N SER A 347 15.56 28.43 9.30
CA SER A 347 16.93 27.91 9.43
C SER A 347 17.16 26.59 8.69
N GLY A 348 16.16 26.02 8.01
CA GLY A 348 16.23 24.73 7.31
C GLY A 348 15.49 24.72 5.97
N LYS A 349 15.60 23.61 5.23
CA LYS A 349 14.97 23.45 3.90
C LYS A 349 14.11 22.19 3.83
N TRP A 350 13.07 22.22 2.99
CA TRP A 350 12.22 21.03 2.76
C TRP A 350 12.99 19.86 2.13
N ALA A 351 14.06 20.11 1.38
CA ALA A 351 14.91 19.05 0.83
C ALA A 351 15.49 18.13 1.91
N ASP A 352 15.80 18.67 3.10
CA ASP A 352 16.37 17.92 4.24
C ASP A 352 15.37 16.86 4.75
N LEU A 353 14.07 17.15 4.65
CA LEU A 353 13.00 16.20 4.98
C LEU A 353 13.00 15.00 4.02
N PHE A 354 13.35 15.23 2.76
CA PHE A 354 13.28 14.24 1.68
C PHE A 354 14.60 13.50 1.41
N GLU A 355 15.63 13.72 2.24
CA GLU A 355 16.85 12.93 2.21
C GLU A 355 16.54 11.44 2.25
N LYS A 356 17.19 10.69 1.36
CA LYS A 356 16.99 9.24 1.26
C LYS A 356 17.45 8.56 2.54
N HIS A 357 16.71 7.53 2.95
CA HIS A 357 17.08 6.66 4.06
C HIS A 357 18.52 6.12 3.91
N ASP A 358 19.11 5.81 5.05
CA ASP A 358 20.43 5.22 5.22
C ASP A 358 20.34 3.72 5.57
N PHE A 359 19.19 3.06 5.34
CA PHE A 359 18.93 1.67 5.73
C PHE A 359 20.10 0.70 5.58
N PHE A 360 20.74 0.62 4.39
CA PHE A 360 21.83 -0.32 4.08
C PHE A 360 23.19 0.08 4.67
N ILE A 361 23.27 1.25 5.29
CA ILE A 361 24.45 1.73 6.00
C ILE A 361 24.23 1.96 7.49
N ARG A 362 22.97 1.92 7.96
CA ARG A 362 22.63 2.16 9.36
C ARG A 362 22.99 0.97 10.25
N TYR A 363 22.76 -0.24 9.77
CA TYR A 363 22.96 -1.46 10.56
C TYR A 363 24.29 -2.13 10.22
N ARG A 364 24.90 -2.73 11.25
CA ARG A 364 26.08 -3.58 11.10
C ARG A 364 25.74 -4.98 10.59
N TYR A 365 24.54 -5.45 10.91
CA TYR A 365 24.07 -6.80 10.63
C TYR A 365 22.73 -6.75 9.92
N TYR A 366 22.56 -7.61 8.92
CA TYR A 366 21.34 -7.78 8.16
C TYR A 366 20.98 -9.25 8.06
N LEU A 367 19.68 -9.53 8.05
CA LEU A 367 19.12 -10.79 7.60
C LEU A 367 18.69 -10.62 6.13
N GLN A 368 19.16 -11.49 5.25
CA GLN A 368 18.70 -11.63 3.88
C GLN A 368 17.74 -12.80 3.79
N ILE A 369 16.56 -12.58 3.21
CA ILE A 369 15.56 -13.60 2.93
C ILE A 369 15.48 -13.73 1.42
N ILE A 370 16.07 -14.79 0.88
CA ILE A 370 16.19 -15.05 -0.56
C ILE A 370 15.10 -16.05 -0.94
N VAL A 371 14.21 -15.62 -1.83
CA VAL A 371 13.11 -16.42 -2.35
C VAL A 371 13.38 -16.70 -3.81
N SER A 372 13.28 -17.94 -4.26
CA SER A 372 13.65 -18.34 -5.62
C SER A 372 12.61 -19.25 -6.26
N SER A 373 12.52 -19.20 -7.60
CA SER A 373 11.77 -20.18 -8.38
C SER A 373 12.25 -20.29 -9.83
N ASP A 374 11.78 -21.33 -10.52
CA ASP A 374 12.14 -21.67 -11.90
C ASP A 374 11.33 -20.94 -12.98
N SER A 375 10.39 -20.07 -12.60
CA SER A 375 9.50 -19.39 -13.55
C SER A 375 8.97 -18.07 -12.99
N SER A 376 8.83 -17.06 -13.86
CA SER A 376 8.39 -15.72 -13.47
C SER A 376 7.02 -15.71 -12.77
N GLU A 377 6.05 -16.49 -13.28
CA GLU A 377 4.71 -16.58 -12.69
C GLU A 377 4.73 -17.20 -11.29
N ARG A 378 5.49 -18.30 -11.10
CA ARG A 378 5.66 -18.91 -9.78
C ARG A 378 6.40 -17.96 -8.85
N GLN A 379 7.41 -17.24 -9.34
CA GLN A 379 8.16 -16.28 -8.53
C GLN A 379 7.25 -15.20 -7.99
N LEU A 380 6.41 -14.61 -8.83
CA LEU A 380 5.49 -13.54 -8.44
C LEU A 380 4.55 -13.98 -7.30
N LYS A 381 3.99 -15.18 -7.41
CA LYS A 381 3.10 -15.73 -6.37
C LYS A 381 3.89 -16.11 -5.10
N TRP A 382 5.05 -16.75 -5.26
CA TRP A 382 5.86 -17.24 -4.15
C TRP A 382 6.49 -16.11 -3.34
N SER A 383 7.13 -15.15 -4.01
CA SER A 383 7.72 -13.99 -3.35
C SER A 383 6.66 -13.13 -2.66
N GLY A 384 5.50 -12.93 -3.29
CA GLY A 384 4.36 -12.23 -2.67
C GLY A 384 3.82 -12.94 -1.43
N MET A 385 3.73 -14.28 -1.45
CA MET A 385 3.36 -15.06 -0.26
C MET A 385 4.38 -14.83 0.86
N VAL A 386 5.68 -15.02 0.58
CA VAL A 386 6.74 -14.83 1.59
C VAL A 386 6.72 -13.40 2.14
N GLU A 387 6.64 -12.39 1.27
CA GLU A 387 6.56 -10.97 1.65
C GLU A 387 5.42 -10.72 2.64
N SER A 388 4.23 -11.25 2.35
CA SER A 388 3.04 -11.12 3.21
C SER A 388 3.21 -11.68 4.62
N ARG A 389 4.22 -12.54 4.83
CA ARG A 389 4.51 -13.21 6.09
C ARG A 389 5.75 -12.68 6.79
N ILE A 390 6.60 -11.86 6.17
CA ILE A 390 7.85 -11.35 6.79
C ILE A 390 7.57 -10.68 8.14
N ARG A 391 6.44 -9.97 8.28
CA ARG A 391 6.03 -9.39 9.57
C ARG A 391 5.98 -10.40 10.72
N HIS A 392 5.64 -11.67 10.46
CA HIS A 392 5.65 -12.72 11.48
C HIS A 392 7.06 -13.11 11.91
N LEU A 393 8.02 -13.08 10.98
CA LEU A 393 9.44 -13.22 11.33
C LEU A 393 9.90 -12.04 12.19
N ILE A 394 9.51 -10.80 11.85
CA ILE A 394 9.83 -9.61 12.65
C ILE A 394 9.29 -9.75 14.08
N SER A 395 8.02 -10.14 14.26
CA SER A 395 7.44 -10.36 15.59
C SER A 395 8.15 -11.45 16.39
N LYS A 396 8.63 -12.52 15.75
CA LYS A 396 9.44 -13.55 16.42
C LYS A 396 10.84 -13.04 16.77
N LEU A 397 11.47 -12.26 15.89
CA LEU A 397 12.76 -11.63 16.15
C LEU A 397 12.70 -10.67 17.34
N GLU A 398 11.60 -9.93 17.51
CA GLU A 398 11.36 -9.04 18.67
C GLU A 398 11.41 -9.77 20.03
N SER A 399 11.21 -11.09 20.06
CA SER A 399 11.33 -11.91 21.27
C SER A 399 12.76 -12.43 21.55
N VAL A 400 13.69 -12.23 20.61
CA VAL A 400 15.08 -12.69 20.76
C VAL A 400 15.81 -11.80 21.74
N GLU A 401 16.36 -12.42 22.78
CA GLU A 401 17.18 -11.74 23.77
C GLU A 401 18.35 -11.01 23.09
N ASN A 402 18.63 -9.79 23.55
CA ASN A 402 19.70 -8.92 23.06
C ASN A 402 19.49 -8.31 21.66
N LEU A 403 18.37 -8.59 20.97
CA LEU A 403 17.96 -7.88 19.75
C LEU A 403 17.04 -6.71 20.12
N GLU A 404 17.47 -5.46 19.89
CA GLU A 404 16.69 -4.28 20.24
C GLU A 404 15.65 -3.90 19.18
N LEU A 405 15.98 -4.19 17.91
CA LEU A 405 15.19 -3.81 16.74
C LEU A 405 15.43 -4.78 15.58
N ALA A 406 14.35 -5.20 14.93
CA ALA A 406 14.37 -5.85 13.62
C ALA A 406 13.66 -4.94 12.59
N HIS A 407 14.43 -4.29 11.72
CA HIS A 407 13.93 -3.32 10.74
C HIS A 407 13.73 -3.97 9.36
N PRO A 408 12.50 -4.35 8.96
CA PRO A 408 12.25 -4.84 7.60
C PRO A 408 12.41 -3.72 6.57
N PHE A 409 13.17 -3.94 5.49
CA PHE A 409 13.18 -2.99 4.38
C PHE A 409 11.87 -3.06 3.58
N VAL A 410 11.40 -1.93 3.06
CA VAL A 410 10.04 -1.82 2.48
C VAL A 410 9.84 -2.52 1.14
N LYS A 411 10.89 -3.02 0.48
CA LYS A 411 10.85 -3.55 -0.89
C LYS A 411 11.76 -4.78 -1.07
N GLY A 412 11.29 -5.77 -1.83
CA GLY A 412 12.10 -6.88 -2.34
C GLY A 412 12.95 -6.50 -3.56
N PHE A 413 14.08 -7.18 -3.72
CA PHE A 413 15.00 -6.98 -4.84
C PHE A 413 14.96 -8.18 -5.78
N ASP A 414 14.36 -7.99 -6.96
CA ASP A 414 14.24 -9.03 -7.98
C ASP A 414 15.51 -9.14 -8.83
N LYS A 415 15.88 -10.38 -9.17
CA LYS A 415 16.96 -10.71 -10.10
C LYS A 415 16.61 -11.96 -10.90
N ILE A 416 16.99 -11.96 -12.17
CA ILE A 416 16.96 -13.11 -13.07
C ILE A 416 18.39 -13.62 -13.23
N HIS A 417 18.56 -14.93 -13.10
CA HIS A 417 19.85 -15.61 -13.22
C HIS A 417 19.78 -16.61 -14.36
N HIS A 418 20.75 -16.55 -15.26
CA HIS A 418 20.90 -17.49 -16.36
C HIS A 418 21.96 -18.53 -15.97
N CYS A 419 21.51 -19.74 -15.66
CA CYS A 419 22.37 -20.82 -15.16
C CYS A 419 22.76 -21.76 -16.29
N THR A 420 24.06 -21.98 -16.49
CA THR A 420 24.61 -22.82 -17.58
C THR A 420 24.66 -24.31 -17.24
N ASN A 421 24.47 -24.67 -15.97
CA ASN A 421 24.42 -26.05 -15.50
C ASN A 421 23.49 -26.20 -14.28
N ASP A 422 23.12 -27.45 -13.97
CA ASP A 422 22.18 -27.78 -12.89
C ASP A 422 22.71 -27.46 -11.49
N GLN A 423 24.03 -27.57 -11.28
CA GLN A 423 24.64 -27.22 -10.00
C GLN A 423 24.47 -25.73 -9.71
N MET A 424 24.73 -24.88 -10.70
CA MET A 424 24.56 -23.44 -10.60
C MET A 424 23.10 -23.05 -10.39
N ALA A 425 22.17 -23.71 -11.08
CA ALA A 425 20.74 -23.50 -10.86
C ALA A 425 20.33 -23.86 -9.42
N THR A 426 20.84 -24.98 -8.91
CA THR A 426 20.65 -25.45 -7.53
C THR A 426 21.23 -24.45 -6.54
N ASP A 427 22.47 -23.99 -6.75
CA ASP A 427 23.15 -23.01 -5.90
C ASP A 427 22.39 -21.69 -5.84
N VAL A 428 21.96 -21.14 -6.98
CA VAL A 428 21.15 -19.91 -7.03
C VAL A 428 19.81 -20.10 -6.33
N MET A 429 19.13 -21.25 -6.51
CA MET A 429 17.91 -21.58 -5.78
C MET A 429 18.17 -21.63 -4.26
N HIS A 430 19.36 -22.08 -3.85
CA HIS A 430 19.86 -22.08 -2.47
C HIS A 430 20.44 -20.73 -2.00
N GLY A 431 20.30 -19.68 -2.81
CA GLY A 431 20.78 -18.33 -2.54
C GLY A 431 22.29 -18.18 -2.55
N ILE A 432 23.03 -19.18 -3.04
CA ILE A 432 24.47 -19.15 -3.27
C ILE A 432 24.69 -18.52 -4.64
N PHE A 433 25.07 -17.25 -4.64
CA PHE A 433 25.34 -16.49 -5.86
C PHE A 433 26.85 -16.52 -6.12
N ASP A 434 27.29 -17.33 -7.08
CA ASP A 434 28.68 -17.28 -7.52
C ASP A 434 28.92 -16.02 -8.37
N SER A 435 30.13 -15.47 -8.33
CA SER A 435 30.52 -14.27 -9.09
C SER A 435 30.43 -14.45 -10.62
N THR A 436 30.30 -15.69 -11.07
CA THR A 436 30.14 -16.13 -12.47
C THR A 436 28.69 -16.14 -12.94
N SER A 437 27.72 -15.85 -12.06
CA SER A 437 26.30 -15.76 -12.46
C SER A 437 26.04 -14.56 -13.37
N VAL A 438 25.67 -14.85 -14.62
CA VAL A 438 25.27 -13.82 -15.59
C VAL A 438 23.86 -13.37 -15.23
N THR A 439 23.79 -12.22 -14.55
CA THR A 439 22.53 -11.48 -14.36
C THR A 439 22.20 -10.69 -15.62
N ASP A 440 20.94 -10.30 -15.83
CA ASP A 440 20.51 -9.53 -17.03
C ASP A 440 21.37 -8.29 -17.35
N LYS A 441 22.02 -7.69 -16.34
CA LYS A 441 22.94 -6.55 -16.53
C LYS A 441 24.26 -6.92 -17.22
N ASN A 442 24.66 -8.19 -17.17
CA ASN A 442 25.88 -8.72 -17.79
C ASN A 442 25.60 -9.32 -19.18
N THR A 443 24.33 -9.53 -19.55
CA THR A 443 23.94 -10.19 -20.80
C THR A 443 24.12 -9.30 -22.03
N GLU A 444 24.23 -7.97 -21.87
CA GLU A 444 24.57 -7.05 -22.97
C GLU A 444 26.01 -7.23 -23.48
N LEU A 445 26.87 -7.97 -22.76
CA LEU A 445 28.29 -8.16 -23.10
C LEU A 445 28.63 -9.50 -23.77
N SER A 446 27.66 -10.40 -23.98
CA SER A 446 27.94 -11.78 -24.42
C SER A 446 26.96 -12.31 -25.46
N GLN A 447 26.80 -11.61 -26.58
CA GLN A 447 26.06 -12.11 -27.76
C GLN A 447 26.94 -12.81 -28.82
N ASN A 448 28.17 -13.21 -28.48
CA ASN A 448 29.05 -13.93 -29.40
C ASN A 448 29.51 -15.25 -28.78
N ASN A 449 28.65 -16.27 -28.78
CA ASN A 449 29.10 -17.65 -29.09
C ASN A 449 27.90 -18.59 -29.24
N THR A 450 27.84 -19.18 -30.43
CA THR A 450 26.98 -20.26 -30.84
C THR A 450 27.45 -21.57 -30.22
N ASP A 451 26.75 -22.03 -29.18
CA ASP A 451 26.54 -23.44 -28.86
C ASP A 451 25.30 -23.55 -27.96
N ALA A 452 24.39 -24.47 -28.28
CA ALA A 452 23.10 -24.62 -27.60
C ALA A 452 23.26 -25.24 -26.21
N VAL A 453 23.83 -24.47 -25.27
CA VAL A 453 23.78 -24.80 -23.84
C VAL A 453 22.36 -24.53 -23.36
N THR A 454 21.68 -25.54 -22.81
CA THR A 454 20.40 -25.36 -22.12
C THR A 454 20.60 -24.46 -20.90
N VAL A 455 20.32 -23.17 -21.06
CA VAL A 455 20.36 -22.18 -19.99
C VAL A 455 19.08 -22.30 -19.18
N ARG A 456 19.20 -22.65 -17.89
CA ARG A 456 18.08 -22.66 -16.95
C ARG A 456 17.94 -21.27 -16.33
N VAL A 457 16.74 -20.70 -16.40
CA VAL A 457 16.48 -19.37 -15.83
C VAL A 457 15.92 -19.53 -14.41
N ILE A 458 16.57 -18.89 -13.44
CA ILE A 458 16.10 -18.84 -12.04
C ILE A 458 15.77 -17.41 -11.69
N TYR A 459 14.57 -17.21 -11.15
CA TYR A 459 14.08 -15.94 -10.66
C TYR A 459 14.28 -15.88 -9.15
N THR A 460 14.76 -14.74 -8.64
CA THR A 460 14.95 -14.54 -7.21
C THR A 460 14.42 -13.20 -6.76
N THR A 461 13.88 -13.14 -5.54
CA THR A 461 13.49 -11.91 -4.84
C THR A 461 14.15 -11.94 -3.47
N THR A 462 14.96 -10.93 -3.15
CA THR A 462 15.66 -10.83 -1.86
C THR A 462 15.05 -9.74 -1.00
N PHE A 463 14.66 -10.07 0.23
CA PHE A 463 14.23 -9.12 1.25
C PHE A 463 15.31 -8.95 2.32
N TYR A 464 15.32 -7.79 2.97
CA TYR A 464 16.32 -7.44 3.98
C TYR A 464 15.67 -7.04 5.30
N VAL A 465 16.28 -7.45 6.41
CA VAL A 465 15.95 -6.99 7.76
C VAL A 465 17.22 -6.50 8.43
N GLY A 466 17.30 -5.20 8.76
CA GLY A 466 18.39 -4.64 9.55
C GLY A 466 18.25 -5.04 11.02
N LEU A 467 19.35 -5.45 11.66
CA LEU A 467 19.36 -5.91 13.05
C LEU A 467 20.14 -4.92 13.92
N ASP A 468 19.46 -4.37 14.93
CA ASP A 468 20.09 -3.55 15.98
C ASP A 468 20.28 -4.39 17.22
N ILE A 469 21.53 -4.63 17.60
CA ILE A 469 21.90 -5.54 18.69
C ILE A 469 22.34 -4.70 19.89
N SER A 470 21.79 -5.02 21.05
CA SER A 470 22.11 -4.33 22.30
C SER A 470 23.60 -4.23 22.57
N ARG A 471 24.00 -3.06 23.08
CA ARG A 471 25.38 -2.83 23.52
C ARG A 471 25.72 -3.79 24.66
N ARG A 472 27.02 -4.09 24.80
CA ARG A 472 27.51 -4.99 25.85
C ARG A 472 27.55 -4.25 27.17
N ASP A 473 27.09 -4.89 28.25
CA ASP A 473 27.29 -4.36 29.59
C ASP A 473 28.79 -4.35 29.93
N PRO A 474 29.31 -3.30 30.59
CA PRO A 474 30.70 -3.25 30.99
C PRO A 474 31.04 -4.43 31.92
N GLY A 475 31.93 -5.34 31.48
CA GLY A 475 32.48 -6.42 32.33
C GLY A 475 32.16 -7.86 31.92
N THR A 476 31.21 -8.11 31.02
CA THR A 476 30.97 -9.49 30.52
C THR A 476 32.05 -9.88 29.50
N LYS A 477 32.67 -11.07 29.67
CA LYS A 477 33.69 -11.61 28.73
C LYS A 477 33.18 -12.73 27.81
N ALA A 478 31.98 -13.28 28.03
CA ALA A 478 31.43 -14.37 27.24
C ALA A 478 31.12 -13.96 25.78
N PRO A 479 31.32 -14.85 24.78
CA PRO A 479 30.94 -14.60 23.39
C PRO A 479 29.40 -14.49 23.27
N ARG A 480 28.89 -13.33 22.82
CA ARG A 480 27.46 -13.13 22.53
C ARG A 480 27.20 -13.66 21.11
N GLN A 481 26.62 -14.84 20.98
CA GLN A 481 26.06 -15.28 19.71
C GLN A 481 24.56 -14.96 19.71
N LEU A 482 24.14 -14.06 18.82
CA LEU A 482 22.72 -13.80 18.62
C LEU A 482 22.09 -15.04 17.97
N ASN A 483 21.34 -15.81 18.76
CA ASN A 483 20.68 -17.01 18.26
C ASN A 483 19.32 -16.65 17.63
N ILE A 484 19.31 -16.48 16.31
CA ILE A 484 18.10 -16.27 15.51
C ILE A 484 17.66 -17.54 14.75
N SER A 485 18.20 -18.71 15.11
CA SER A 485 17.89 -19.97 14.42
C SER A 485 16.43 -20.37 14.60
N TRP A 486 15.87 -20.24 15.80
CA TRP A 486 14.46 -20.57 16.05
C TRP A 486 13.49 -19.67 15.26
N PRO A 487 13.57 -18.32 15.31
CA PRO A 487 12.68 -17.46 14.52
C PRO A 487 12.74 -17.74 13.01
N THR A 488 13.95 -17.96 12.49
CA THR A 488 14.18 -18.18 11.05
C THR A 488 13.66 -19.55 10.59
N GLN A 489 13.91 -20.62 11.34
CA GLN A 489 13.37 -21.95 11.04
C GLN A 489 11.84 -21.99 11.10
N GLU A 490 11.25 -21.37 12.13
CA GLU A 490 9.79 -21.29 12.26
C GLU A 490 9.15 -20.49 11.13
N PHE A 491 9.81 -19.42 10.68
CA PHE A 491 9.35 -18.67 9.52
C PHE A 491 9.42 -19.49 8.23
N ILE A 492 10.52 -20.22 8.00
CA ILE A 492 10.64 -21.11 6.83
C ILE A 492 9.53 -22.17 6.84
N LYS A 493 9.27 -22.80 7.99
CA LYS A 493 8.15 -23.75 8.13
C LYS A 493 6.81 -23.08 7.82
N LEU A 494 6.55 -21.91 8.40
CA LEU A 494 5.31 -21.17 8.19
C LEU A 494 5.03 -20.92 6.70
N VAL A 495 6.04 -20.51 5.93
CA VAL A 495 5.83 -20.22 4.51
C VAL A 495 5.75 -21.47 3.64
N LYS A 496 6.45 -22.55 4.00
CA LYS A 496 6.41 -23.83 3.27
C LYS A 496 5.09 -24.60 3.45
N VAL A 497 4.25 -24.23 4.43
CA VAL A 497 2.90 -24.80 4.63
C VAL A 497 1.91 -24.33 3.55
N TRP A 498 2.28 -23.35 2.73
CA TRP A 498 1.43 -22.91 1.61
C TRP A 498 1.17 -24.07 0.63
N ASP A 499 -0.09 -24.28 0.28
CA ASP A 499 -0.58 -25.41 -0.53
C ASP A 499 0.02 -25.45 -1.95
N LYS A 500 0.46 -24.30 -2.46
CA LYS A 500 1.10 -24.17 -3.78
C LYS A 500 2.63 -24.20 -3.72
N TYR A 501 3.22 -24.38 -2.54
CA TYR A 501 4.67 -24.52 -2.41
C TYR A 501 5.14 -25.86 -3.01
N ASP A 502 6.08 -25.81 -3.94
CA ASP A 502 6.72 -26.99 -4.52
C ASP A 502 8.23 -26.94 -4.27
N GLU A 503 8.74 -27.85 -3.45
CA GLU A 503 10.15 -27.89 -3.04
C GLU A 503 11.13 -28.09 -4.22
N LYS A 504 10.68 -28.70 -5.32
CA LYS A 504 11.52 -28.91 -6.52
C LYS A 504 11.72 -27.64 -7.34
N SER A 505 10.77 -26.71 -7.29
CA SER A 505 10.76 -25.50 -8.11
C SER A 505 10.81 -24.20 -7.33
N MET A 506 10.68 -24.24 -6.00
CA MET A 506 10.64 -23.07 -5.13
C MET A 506 11.59 -23.20 -3.94
N GLY A 507 12.47 -22.21 -3.79
CA GLY A 507 13.42 -22.13 -2.68
C GLY A 507 13.13 -20.96 -1.74
N ILE A 508 13.52 -21.11 -0.47
CA ILE A 508 13.64 -20.02 0.50
C ILE A 508 14.88 -20.23 1.36
N HIS A 509 15.73 -19.21 1.44
CA HIS A 509 16.99 -19.24 2.18
C HIS A 509 17.16 -17.98 2.99
N ILE A 510 17.58 -18.13 4.25
CA ILE A 510 17.80 -17.00 5.15
C ILE A 510 19.27 -16.94 5.52
N LYS A 511 19.93 -15.84 5.18
CA LYS A 511 21.36 -15.62 5.40
C LYS A 511 21.59 -14.45 6.33
N HIS A 512 22.56 -14.61 7.24
CA HIS A 512 23.05 -13.50 8.04
C HIS A 512 24.23 -12.85 7.32
N VAL A 513 24.14 -11.54 7.10
CA VAL A 513 25.16 -10.75 6.42
C VAL A 513 25.66 -9.66 7.36
N LYS A 514 26.98 -9.60 7.50
CA LYS A 514 27.66 -8.51 8.19
C LYS A 514 28.09 -7.49 7.14
N ARG A 515 27.78 -6.21 7.37
CA ARG A 515 28.33 -5.14 6.54
C ARG A 515 29.82 -5.03 6.82
N TYR A 516 30.63 -5.07 5.75
CA TYR A 516 32.04 -4.75 5.80
C TYR A 516 32.19 -3.28 5.41
N TYR A 517 32.63 -2.48 6.38
CA TYR A 517 32.76 -1.01 6.38
C TYR A 517 31.43 -0.26 6.53
#